data_AF-A0A6G0WZZ2-F1
#
_entry.id   AF-A0A6G0WZZ2-F1
#
_cell.length_a   1.000
_cell.length_b   1.000
_cell.length_c   1.000
_cell.angle_alpha   90.00
_cell.angle_beta   90.00
_cell.angle_gamma   90.00
#
_symmetry.space_group_name_H-M   'P 1'
#
loop_
_entity.id
_entity.type
_entity.pdbx_description
1 polymer ?
#
loop_
_entity_poly.entity_id
_entity_poly.type
_entity_poly.pdbx_seq_one_letter_code
_entity_poly.pdbx_strand_id
1 'polypeptide(L)'
;MLATEDSHDSLDLGYDTTALGLPAVPPSSDPQRLLNYVLQILPRYTSMELSTTHFRLYNQHLVSEMEQLKASLALAQERVRDEQEKRFFLEKYASEVVKERNELLHHKGKKSAHKLWHNCCRKHASYDLDVTPSIASLRGEKLTQVGVELKQAQDALQEKDRLLRAAQHVVQTKQIEFDVHLTSCRRERDQLHNYIAQISGLQSSQERHLYDAQSQLARQIELTEQYDREIDQLLARIDELEHQLAEQSSQLSTKQSRIDELTAALKKAAQVEQELQARCQQLMQPGREVEIEALKSQVEALETTDIQQLTRKYAKHIQQLQDTIEKNERTIDQLQHEVHRTQPMTINEISRQEEEKHKAALSSSWNDSLDWSYHSASLAQTRREDGDEAEELEDEEDESEAVPSLVESQVSMSSQEVKSSKGNDKEERDAILAQLKFLLDESATRRKNEEAQAKLDLDYLVKLRQRVEEHPFLPTLSFES
;
A
#
# COMPACT_ATOMS: atom_id res chain seq x y z
N MET A 1 22.30 5.78 -75.08
CA MET A 1 21.41 5.17 -74.06
C MET A 1 22.23 5.15 -72.78
N LEU A 2 22.04 6.08 -71.84
CA LEU A 2 20.84 6.32 -71.02
C LEU A 2 20.43 5.07 -70.22
N ALA A 3 20.97 4.97 -69.01
CA ALA A 3 20.19 4.86 -67.78
C ALA A 3 21.06 5.41 -66.62
N THR A 4 20.55 6.43 -65.93
CA THR A 4 21.06 6.93 -64.65
C THR A 4 20.32 6.26 -63.50
N GLU A 5 20.76 6.53 -62.26
CA GLU A 5 20.18 6.05 -60.99
C GLU A 5 20.33 4.53 -60.75
N ASP A 6 20.56 4.03 -59.53
CA ASP A 6 20.32 4.65 -58.22
C ASP A 6 21.57 4.97 -57.38
N SER A 7 21.45 6.08 -56.66
CA SER A 7 22.21 6.39 -55.46
C SER A 7 21.87 5.41 -54.33
N HIS A 8 22.84 4.55 -53.97
CA HIS A 8 22.91 4.12 -52.58
C HIS A 8 23.74 5.14 -51.81
N ASP A 9 23.07 5.93 -50.98
CA ASP A 9 23.72 6.79 -50.00
C ASP A 9 24.72 5.95 -49.19
N SER A 10 26.00 6.30 -49.33
CA SER A 10 27.02 5.95 -48.36
C SER A 10 26.76 6.76 -47.10
N LEU A 11 25.72 6.37 -46.36
CA LEU A 11 25.53 6.78 -44.97
C LEU A 11 26.76 6.27 -44.21
N ASP A 12 27.72 7.18 -44.05
CA ASP A 12 28.89 7.08 -43.20
C ASP A 12 28.45 7.14 -41.73
N LEU A 13 27.62 6.17 -41.37
CA LEU A 13 27.39 5.78 -39.99
C LEU A 13 28.71 5.19 -39.51
N GLY A 14 29.43 5.98 -38.71
CA GLY A 14 30.63 5.55 -38.01
C GLY A 14 30.33 4.35 -37.12
N TYR A 15 30.36 3.17 -37.72
CA TYR A 15 30.40 1.91 -37.00
C TYR A 15 31.79 1.82 -36.40
N ASP A 16 31.86 1.84 -35.07
CA ASP A 16 33.08 1.55 -34.31
C ASP A 16 33.63 0.19 -34.75
N THR A 17 34.53 0.21 -35.73
CA THR A 17 35.20 -0.98 -36.21
C THR A 17 36.12 -1.44 -35.08
N THR A 18 35.82 -2.62 -34.55
CA THR A 18 36.71 -3.30 -33.61
C THR A 18 38.13 -3.41 -34.19
N ALA A 19 39.14 -3.67 -33.35
CA ALA A 19 40.54 -3.77 -33.77
C ALA A 19 40.83 -4.81 -34.89
N LEU A 20 39.86 -5.67 -35.23
CA LEU A 20 39.89 -6.64 -36.32
C LEU A 20 39.15 -6.18 -37.60
N GLY A 21 38.71 -4.92 -37.67
CA GLY A 21 37.91 -4.38 -38.76
C GLY A 21 36.52 -4.99 -38.87
N LEU A 22 36.00 -5.61 -37.80
CA LEU A 22 34.65 -6.17 -37.74
C LEU A 22 33.67 -5.11 -37.19
N PRO A 23 32.42 -5.07 -37.71
CA PRO A 23 31.39 -4.19 -37.19
C PRO A 23 31.09 -4.49 -35.71
N ALA A 24 30.48 -3.53 -35.01
CA ALA A 24 30.03 -3.73 -33.64
C ALA A 24 28.90 -4.79 -33.58
N VAL A 25 28.91 -5.62 -32.53
CA VAL A 25 27.88 -6.63 -32.30
C VAL A 25 26.53 -5.94 -32.04
N PRO A 26 25.48 -6.23 -32.81
CA PRO A 26 24.16 -5.62 -32.58
C PRO A 26 23.52 -6.13 -31.28
N PRO A 27 22.59 -5.36 -30.68
CA PRO A 27 21.90 -5.77 -29.45
C PRO A 27 21.08 -7.05 -29.68
N SER A 28 21.03 -7.90 -28.66
CA SER A 28 20.38 -9.22 -28.72
C SER A 28 18.85 -9.20 -28.80
N SER A 29 18.24 -8.01 -28.75
CA SER A 29 16.80 -7.81 -28.91
C SER A 29 16.31 -8.00 -30.35
N ASP A 30 17.19 -7.96 -31.35
CA ASP A 30 16.84 -8.16 -32.77
C ASP A 30 17.58 -9.38 -33.36
N PRO A 31 16.90 -10.54 -33.51
CA PRO A 31 17.50 -11.74 -34.05
C PRO A 31 17.81 -11.66 -35.55
N GLN A 32 17.11 -10.82 -36.32
CA GLN A 32 17.38 -10.67 -37.76
C GLN A 32 18.66 -9.87 -37.99
N ARG A 33 18.86 -8.80 -37.21
CA ARG A 33 20.10 -8.01 -37.24
C ARG A 33 21.30 -8.82 -36.74
N LEU A 34 21.13 -9.66 -35.72
CA LEU A 34 22.14 -10.64 -35.29
C LEU A 34 22.49 -11.64 -36.41
N LEU A 35 21.50 -12.22 -37.10
CA LEU A 35 21.75 -13.15 -38.19
C LEU A 35 22.52 -12.49 -39.35
N ASN A 36 22.11 -11.28 -39.74
CA ASN A 36 22.81 -10.52 -40.78
C ASN A 36 24.26 -10.20 -40.39
N TYR A 37 24.48 -9.79 -39.14
CA TYR A 37 25.83 -9.59 -38.58
C TYR A 37 26.67 -10.87 -38.65
N VAL A 38 26.14 -12.02 -38.23
CA VAL A 38 26.84 -13.32 -38.30
C VAL A 38 27.20 -13.66 -39.75
N LEU A 39 26.28 -13.52 -40.69
CA LEU A 39 26.54 -13.79 -42.12
C LEU A 39 27.59 -12.83 -42.71
N GLN A 40 27.67 -11.58 -42.23
CA GLN A 40 28.68 -10.61 -42.64
C GLN A 40 30.08 -10.93 -42.08
N ILE A 41 30.19 -11.36 -40.82
CA ILE A 41 31.49 -11.64 -40.20
C ILE A 41 32.04 -13.04 -40.54
N LEU A 42 31.17 -14.03 -40.79
CA LEU A 42 31.57 -15.43 -40.94
C LEU A 42 32.65 -15.64 -42.02
N PRO A 43 32.56 -15.08 -43.24
CA PRO A 43 33.61 -15.27 -44.26
C PRO A 43 34.96 -14.68 -43.84
N ARG A 44 34.96 -13.52 -43.16
CA ARG A 44 36.18 -12.87 -42.65
C ARG A 44 36.81 -13.70 -41.53
N TYR A 45 35.99 -14.20 -40.60
CA TYR A 45 36.43 -15.06 -39.52
C TYR A 45 37.02 -16.39 -40.04
N THR A 46 36.33 -17.06 -40.97
CA THR A 46 36.84 -18.29 -41.60
C THR A 46 38.16 -18.05 -42.35
N SER A 47 38.30 -16.91 -43.06
CA SER A 47 39.58 -16.55 -43.71
C SER A 47 40.71 -16.31 -42.70
N MET A 48 40.41 -15.72 -41.54
CA MET A 48 41.36 -15.49 -40.46
C MET A 48 41.81 -16.80 -39.79
N GLU A 49 40.89 -17.73 -39.54
CA GLU A 49 41.21 -19.06 -39.00
C GLU A 49 42.00 -19.92 -40.00
N LEU A 50 41.63 -19.89 -41.29
CA LEU A 50 42.36 -20.59 -42.35
C LEU A 50 43.79 -20.03 -42.53
N SER A 51 43.97 -18.71 -42.50
CA SER A 51 45.32 -18.13 -42.57
C SER A 51 46.15 -18.43 -41.32
N THR A 52 45.55 -18.35 -40.13
CA THR A 52 46.22 -18.67 -38.86
C THR A 52 46.66 -20.14 -38.79
N THR A 53 45.79 -21.08 -39.20
CA THR A 53 46.13 -22.50 -39.28
C THR A 53 47.19 -22.78 -40.34
N HIS A 54 47.10 -22.13 -41.52
CA HIS A 54 48.13 -22.23 -42.56
C HIS A 54 49.50 -21.73 -42.08
N PHE A 55 49.58 -20.55 -41.45
CA PHE A 55 50.84 -20.04 -40.89
C PHE A 55 51.43 -20.96 -39.82
N ARG A 56 50.60 -21.58 -38.98
CA ARG A 56 51.05 -22.55 -37.97
C ARG A 56 51.68 -23.79 -38.61
N LEU A 57 51.00 -24.40 -39.59
CA LEU A 57 51.47 -25.58 -40.31
C LEU A 57 52.71 -25.27 -41.15
N TYR A 58 52.74 -24.13 -41.82
CA TYR A 58 53.89 -23.67 -42.62
C TYR A 58 55.13 -23.44 -41.74
N ASN A 59 54.99 -22.80 -40.57
CA ASN A 59 56.09 -22.67 -39.62
C ASN A 59 56.58 -24.02 -39.10
N GLN A 60 55.68 -24.96 -38.80
CA GLN A 60 56.06 -26.33 -38.40
C GLN A 60 56.83 -27.06 -39.51
N HIS A 61 56.40 -26.89 -40.77
CA HIS A 61 57.09 -27.45 -41.93
C HIS A 61 58.49 -26.84 -42.11
N LEU A 62 58.63 -25.52 -42.05
CA LEU A 62 59.92 -24.83 -42.11
C LEU A 62 60.91 -25.29 -41.02
N VAL A 63 60.44 -25.53 -39.80
CA VAL A 63 61.27 -26.11 -38.73
C VAL A 63 61.82 -27.47 -39.15
N SER A 64 60.96 -28.36 -39.66
CA SER A 64 61.38 -29.70 -40.10
C SER A 64 62.31 -29.65 -41.31
N GLU A 65 62.08 -28.76 -42.28
CA GLU A 65 63.00 -28.55 -43.41
C GLU A 65 64.36 -28.04 -42.95
N MET A 66 64.41 -27.11 -41.98
CA MET A 66 65.68 -26.63 -41.41
C MET A 66 66.44 -27.75 -40.69
N GLU A 67 65.75 -28.64 -39.97
CA GLU A 67 66.36 -29.81 -39.34
C GLU A 67 66.94 -30.80 -40.36
N GLN A 68 66.20 -31.08 -41.44
CA GLN A 68 66.66 -31.93 -42.54
C GLN A 68 67.87 -31.32 -43.27
N LEU A 69 67.88 -30.00 -43.51
CA LEU A 69 69.01 -29.31 -44.12
C LEU A 69 70.25 -29.28 -43.21
N LYS A 70 70.08 -29.10 -41.89
CA LYS A 70 71.18 -29.23 -40.92
C LYS A 70 71.79 -30.63 -40.94
N ALA A 71 70.96 -31.68 -40.97
CA ALA A 71 71.42 -33.06 -41.03
C ALA A 71 72.15 -33.36 -42.36
N SER A 72 71.63 -32.91 -43.50
CA SER A 72 72.26 -33.14 -44.81
C SER A 72 73.59 -32.39 -44.96
N LEU A 73 73.67 -31.15 -44.42
CA LEU A 73 74.90 -30.36 -44.38
C LEU A 73 75.97 -31.02 -43.50
N ALA A 74 75.61 -31.55 -42.34
CA ALA A 74 76.54 -32.27 -41.46
C ALA A 74 77.15 -33.50 -42.15
N LEU A 75 76.34 -34.29 -42.86
CA LEU A 75 76.79 -35.43 -43.67
C LEU A 75 77.65 -35.02 -44.88
N ALA A 76 77.47 -33.81 -45.41
CA ALA A 76 78.36 -33.26 -46.44
C ALA A 76 79.70 -32.78 -45.85
N GLN A 77 79.68 -32.14 -44.67
CA GLN A 77 80.88 -31.74 -43.92
C GLN A 77 81.73 -32.93 -43.45
N GLU A 78 81.11 -34.06 -43.09
CA GLU A 78 81.82 -35.30 -42.80
C GLU A 78 82.50 -35.86 -44.05
N ARG A 79 81.76 -36.06 -45.15
CA ARG A 79 82.32 -36.56 -46.41
C ARG A 79 83.45 -35.67 -46.98
N VAL A 80 83.37 -34.35 -46.83
CA VAL A 80 84.45 -33.44 -47.24
C VAL A 80 85.69 -33.58 -46.33
N ARG A 81 85.53 -33.82 -45.03
CA ARG A 81 86.66 -34.13 -44.13
C ARG A 81 87.31 -35.47 -44.48
N ASP A 82 86.54 -36.53 -44.70
CA ASP A 82 87.07 -37.83 -45.12
C ASP A 82 87.88 -37.72 -46.42
N GLU A 83 87.40 -36.93 -47.39
CA GLU A 83 88.09 -36.71 -48.65
C GLU A 83 89.34 -35.82 -48.51
N GLN A 84 89.35 -34.88 -47.54
CA GLN A 84 90.54 -34.11 -47.17
C GLN A 84 91.61 -35.02 -46.54
N GLU A 85 91.23 -35.91 -45.64
CA GLU A 85 92.13 -36.88 -45.01
C GLU A 85 92.71 -37.85 -46.04
N LYS A 86 91.87 -38.40 -46.94
CA LYS A 86 92.35 -39.24 -48.07
C LYS A 86 93.29 -38.48 -48.99
N ARG A 87 93.02 -37.20 -49.30
CA ARG A 87 93.92 -36.36 -50.09
C ARG A 87 95.27 -36.20 -49.37
N PHE A 88 95.26 -35.82 -48.10
CA PHE A 88 96.48 -35.61 -47.31
C PHE A 88 97.31 -36.89 -47.19
N PHE A 89 96.65 -38.04 -46.98
CA PHE A 89 97.29 -39.35 -46.99
C PHE A 89 97.95 -39.65 -48.35
N LEU A 90 97.24 -39.45 -49.47
CA LEU A 90 97.79 -39.68 -50.82
C LEU A 90 98.94 -38.73 -51.15
N GLU A 91 98.86 -37.48 -50.73
CA GLU A 91 99.90 -36.46 -50.92
C GLU A 91 101.16 -36.81 -50.12
N LYS A 92 100.99 -37.23 -48.85
CA LYS A 92 102.07 -37.75 -48.00
C LYS A 92 102.68 -39.03 -48.59
N TYR A 93 101.87 -40.02 -48.96
CA TYR A 93 102.34 -41.28 -49.54
C TYR A 93 103.09 -41.06 -50.86
N ALA A 94 102.59 -40.19 -51.75
CA ALA A 94 103.31 -39.81 -52.95
C ALA A 94 104.66 -39.14 -52.64
N SER A 95 104.72 -38.28 -51.62
CA SER A 95 105.98 -37.67 -51.19
C SER A 95 106.98 -38.70 -50.62
N GLU A 96 106.50 -39.70 -49.88
CA GLU A 96 107.31 -40.78 -49.33
C GLU A 96 107.83 -41.71 -50.44
N VAL A 97 106.99 -42.11 -51.41
CA VAL A 97 107.42 -42.91 -52.57
C VAL A 97 108.45 -42.16 -53.43
N VAL A 98 108.28 -40.85 -53.63
CA VAL A 98 109.28 -40.02 -54.33
C VAL A 98 110.58 -39.94 -53.52
N LYS A 99 110.50 -39.80 -52.20
CA LYS A 99 111.66 -39.79 -51.30
C LYS A 99 112.41 -41.14 -51.31
N GLU A 100 111.72 -42.27 -51.11
CA GLU A 100 112.32 -43.62 -51.18
C GLU A 100 112.97 -43.87 -52.54
N ARG A 101 112.30 -43.50 -53.65
CA ARG A 101 112.87 -43.59 -55.00
C ARG A 101 114.16 -42.78 -55.12
N ASN A 102 114.17 -41.55 -54.63
CA ASN A 102 115.35 -40.68 -54.65
C ASN A 102 116.47 -41.28 -53.79
N GLU A 103 116.17 -41.72 -52.57
CA GLU A 103 117.12 -42.39 -51.67
C GLU A 103 117.71 -43.66 -52.29
N LEU A 104 116.90 -44.50 -52.96
CA LEU A 104 117.38 -45.67 -53.70
C LEU A 104 118.30 -45.29 -54.88
N LEU A 105 117.96 -44.23 -55.61
CA LEU A 105 118.80 -43.67 -56.70
C LEU A 105 120.11 -43.04 -56.19
N HIS A 106 120.18 -42.64 -54.93
CA HIS A 106 121.36 -42.02 -54.31
C HIS A 106 122.21 -42.99 -53.48
N HIS A 107 121.63 -44.00 -52.82
CA HIS A 107 122.36 -44.93 -51.94
C HIS A 107 122.89 -46.21 -52.61
N LYS A 108 122.24 -46.73 -53.66
CA LYS A 108 122.79 -47.89 -54.41
C LYS A 108 123.82 -47.43 -55.45
N GLY A 109 125.03 -47.18 -54.96
CA GLY A 109 126.10 -46.51 -55.69
C GLY A 109 126.54 -47.16 -57.01
N LYS A 110 126.20 -46.52 -58.13
CA LYS A 110 127.03 -46.42 -59.34
C LYS A 110 126.84 -45.02 -59.95
N LYS A 111 127.90 -44.19 -59.94
CA LYS A 111 127.88 -42.78 -60.43
C LYS A 111 127.49 -42.65 -61.92
N SER A 112 127.48 -43.74 -62.69
CA SER A 112 127.03 -43.79 -64.08
C SER A 112 125.50 -43.86 -64.25
N ALA A 113 124.79 -44.59 -63.38
CA ALA A 113 123.34 -44.76 -63.48
C ALA A 113 122.61 -43.44 -63.20
N HIS A 114 123.06 -42.70 -62.18
CA HIS A 114 122.57 -41.35 -61.85
C HIS A 114 122.76 -40.37 -63.02
N LYS A 115 123.91 -40.42 -63.73
CA LYS A 115 124.16 -39.61 -64.94
C LYS A 115 123.24 -39.98 -66.10
N LEU A 116 122.94 -41.26 -66.30
CA LEU A 116 122.02 -41.73 -67.33
C LEU A 116 120.59 -41.26 -67.09
N TRP A 117 120.12 -41.31 -65.83
CA TRP A 117 118.79 -40.81 -65.47
C TRP A 117 118.70 -39.28 -65.61
N HIS A 118 119.72 -38.52 -65.17
CA HIS A 118 119.77 -37.08 -65.40
C HIS A 118 119.86 -36.70 -66.89
N ASN A 119 120.56 -37.47 -67.73
CA ASN A 119 120.55 -37.25 -69.19
C ASN A 119 119.19 -37.60 -69.83
N CYS A 120 118.45 -38.57 -69.27
CA CYS A 120 117.09 -38.87 -69.69
C CYS A 120 116.14 -37.72 -69.31
N CYS A 121 116.10 -37.33 -68.04
CA CYS A 121 115.31 -36.19 -67.56
C CYS A 121 115.68 -34.89 -68.28
N ARG A 122 116.96 -34.61 -68.54
CA ARG A 122 117.39 -33.41 -69.27
C ARG A 122 117.04 -33.41 -70.77
N LYS A 123 116.82 -34.59 -71.37
CA LYS A 123 116.32 -34.74 -72.75
C LYS A 123 114.79 -34.76 -72.86
N HIS A 124 114.09 -35.10 -71.78
CA HIS A 124 112.62 -35.11 -71.74
C HIS A 124 112.01 -33.87 -71.08
N ALA A 125 112.78 -33.07 -70.34
CA ALA A 125 112.35 -31.77 -69.82
C ALA A 125 112.26 -30.67 -70.89
N SER A 126 112.65 -30.96 -72.13
CA SER A 126 112.55 -30.06 -73.29
C SER A 126 111.40 -30.41 -74.24
N TYR A 127 110.71 -31.53 -74.00
CA TYR A 127 109.36 -31.71 -74.54
C TYR A 127 108.42 -31.03 -73.56
N ASP A 128 107.41 -30.32 -74.06
CA ASP A 128 106.36 -29.75 -73.23
C ASP A 128 105.90 -30.82 -72.25
N LEU A 129 106.09 -30.54 -70.96
CA LEU A 129 105.49 -31.34 -69.90
C LEU A 129 104.00 -31.23 -70.14
N ASP A 130 103.36 -32.32 -70.60
CA ASP A 130 101.90 -32.38 -70.70
C ASP A 130 101.35 -31.96 -69.34
N VAL A 131 100.84 -30.73 -69.26
CA VAL A 131 100.27 -30.13 -68.04
C VAL A 131 98.87 -30.70 -67.85
N THR A 132 98.78 -32.02 -67.93
CA THR A 132 97.62 -32.79 -67.48
C THR A 132 97.70 -32.79 -65.96
N PRO A 133 96.90 -31.98 -65.25
CA PRO A 133 96.95 -31.96 -63.80
C PRO A 133 96.71 -33.37 -63.27
N SER A 134 97.57 -33.82 -62.34
CA SER A 134 97.41 -35.12 -61.69
C SER A 134 95.99 -35.26 -61.15
N ILE A 135 95.44 -36.48 -61.19
CA ILE A 135 94.10 -36.78 -60.64
C ILE A 135 93.99 -36.31 -59.18
N ALA A 136 95.08 -36.34 -58.42
CA ALA A 136 95.15 -35.78 -57.07
C ALA A 136 94.97 -34.24 -57.02
N SER A 137 95.51 -33.51 -58.01
CA SER A 137 95.33 -32.05 -58.13
C SER A 137 93.91 -31.69 -58.55
N LEU A 138 93.33 -32.38 -59.53
CA LEU A 138 91.93 -32.16 -59.94
C LEU A 138 90.93 -32.48 -58.82
N ARG A 139 91.14 -33.60 -58.11
CA ARG A 139 90.36 -33.93 -56.90
C ARG A 139 90.57 -32.88 -55.82
N GLY A 140 91.78 -32.36 -55.67
CA GLY A 140 92.13 -31.30 -54.73
C GLY A 140 91.41 -29.98 -55.01
N GLU A 141 91.38 -29.54 -56.27
CA GLU A 141 90.68 -28.34 -56.72
C GLU A 141 89.16 -28.47 -56.54
N LYS A 142 88.58 -29.60 -56.96
CA LYS A 142 87.16 -29.90 -56.75
C LYS A 142 86.79 -29.95 -55.27
N LEU A 143 87.66 -30.49 -54.43
CA LEU A 143 87.46 -30.52 -52.99
C LEU A 143 87.54 -29.10 -52.37
N THR A 144 88.42 -28.22 -52.86
CA THR A 144 88.42 -26.81 -52.43
C THR A 144 87.17 -26.06 -52.91
N GLN A 145 86.69 -26.32 -54.13
CA GLN A 145 85.44 -25.75 -54.64
C GLN A 145 84.25 -26.15 -53.75
N VAL A 146 84.07 -27.46 -53.52
CA VAL A 146 82.99 -27.99 -52.66
C VAL A 146 83.15 -27.49 -51.22
N GLY A 147 84.37 -27.32 -50.70
CA GLY A 147 84.60 -26.72 -49.38
C GLY A 147 84.14 -25.26 -49.26
N VAL A 148 84.28 -24.46 -50.32
CA VAL A 148 83.77 -23.07 -50.37
C VAL A 148 82.24 -23.06 -50.48
N GLU A 149 81.67 -23.86 -51.38
CA GLU A 149 80.21 -23.99 -51.55
C GLU A 149 79.54 -24.46 -50.24
N LEU A 150 80.16 -25.41 -49.55
CA LEU A 150 79.70 -25.93 -48.26
C LEU A 150 79.75 -24.88 -47.14
N LYS A 151 80.78 -24.04 -47.13
CA LYS A 151 80.88 -22.93 -46.18
C LYS A 151 79.79 -21.87 -46.45
N GLN A 152 79.58 -21.52 -47.72
CA GLN A 152 78.49 -20.61 -48.11
C GLN A 152 77.11 -21.16 -47.74
N ALA A 153 76.89 -22.47 -47.94
CA ALA A 153 75.67 -23.15 -47.51
C ALA A 153 75.49 -23.16 -45.99
N GLN A 154 76.58 -23.30 -45.23
CA GLN A 154 76.58 -23.23 -43.77
C GLN A 154 76.23 -21.82 -43.27
N ASP A 155 76.84 -20.78 -43.84
CA ASP A 155 76.58 -19.38 -43.48
C ASP A 155 75.12 -18.99 -43.81
N ALA A 156 74.61 -19.42 -44.98
CA ALA A 156 73.22 -19.22 -45.37
C ALA A 156 72.21 -19.97 -44.47
N LEU A 157 72.55 -21.18 -44.03
CA LEU A 157 71.72 -21.96 -43.10
C LEU A 157 71.69 -21.33 -41.70
N GLN A 158 72.80 -20.75 -41.23
CA GLN A 158 72.86 -20.01 -39.97
C GLN A 158 71.97 -18.76 -39.99
N GLU A 159 71.95 -18.00 -41.07
CA GLU A 159 71.07 -16.82 -41.18
C GLU A 159 69.59 -17.23 -41.30
N LYS A 160 69.25 -18.31 -42.03
CA LYS A 160 67.88 -18.84 -42.03
C LYS A 160 67.43 -19.32 -40.65
N ASP A 161 68.31 -19.99 -39.90
CA ASP A 161 68.03 -20.43 -38.53
C ASP A 161 67.87 -19.25 -37.55
N ARG A 162 68.64 -18.18 -37.73
CA ARG A 162 68.48 -16.91 -37.00
C ARG A 162 67.12 -16.26 -37.30
N LEU A 163 66.73 -16.18 -38.56
CA LEU A 163 65.43 -15.61 -38.97
C LEU A 163 64.26 -16.45 -38.42
N LEU A 164 64.37 -17.78 -38.46
CA LEU A 164 63.38 -18.68 -37.87
C LEU A 164 63.24 -18.46 -36.35
N ARG A 165 64.36 -18.35 -35.62
CA ARG A 165 64.36 -18.02 -34.18
C ARG A 165 63.76 -16.64 -33.88
N ALA A 166 64.03 -15.64 -34.72
CA ALA A 166 63.43 -14.31 -34.59
C ALA A 166 61.91 -14.34 -34.83
N ALA A 167 61.45 -15.07 -35.86
CA ALA A 167 60.02 -15.24 -36.14
C ALA A 167 59.30 -15.99 -35.01
N GLN A 168 59.90 -17.06 -34.47
CA GLN A 168 59.38 -17.78 -33.30
C GLN A 168 59.26 -16.87 -32.07
N HIS A 169 60.27 -16.05 -31.78
CA HIS A 169 60.23 -15.08 -30.69
C HIS A 169 59.07 -14.09 -30.87
N VAL A 170 58.90 -13.49 -32.06
CA VAL A 170 57.81 -12.55 -32.35
C VAL A 170 56.44 -13.22 -32.16
N VAL A 171 56.26 -14.45 -32.65
CA VAL A 171 55.02 -15.21 -32.45
C VAL A 171 54.75 -15.47 -30.96
N GLN A 172 55.77 -15.86 -30.19
CA GLN A 172 55.64 -16.07 -28.75
C GLN A 172 55.31 -14.78 -27.99
N THR A 173 55.97 -13.66 -28.29
CA THR A 173 55.66 -12.35 -27.68
C THR A 173 54.22 -11.94 -27.98
N LYS A 174 53.78 -12.07 -29.24
CA LYS A 174 52.40 -11.71 -29.63
C LYS A 174 51.34 -12.63 -29.03
N GLN A 175 51.65 -13.92 -28.85
CA GLN A 175 50.80 -14.84 -28.11
C GLN A 175 50.63 -14.42 -26.64
N ILE A 176 51.74 -14.08 -25.96
CA ILE A 176 51.71 -13.62 -24.56
C ILE A 176 50.93 -12.30 -24.42
N GLU A 177 51.17 -11.33 -25.31
CA GLU A 177 50.39 -10.08 -25.34
C GLU A 177 48.88 -10.35 -25.50
N PHE A 178 48.51 -11.21 -26.45
CA PHE A 178 47.13 -11.59 -26.71
C PHE A 178 46.48 -12.31 -25.52
N ASP A 179 47.19 -13.25 -24.89
CA ASP A 179 46.70 -13.96 -23.71
C ASP A 179 46.51 -13.00 -22.51
N VAL A 180 47.42 -12.04 -22.31
CA VAL A 180 47.27 -10.98 -21.30
C VAL A 180 46.03 -10.13 -21.60
N HIS A 181 45.85 -9.67 -22.84
CA HIS A 181 44.65 -8.92 -23.24
C HIS A 181 43.36 -9.73 -23.00
N LEU A 182 43.32 -11.01 -23.39
CA LEU A 182 42.18 -11.89 -23.10
C LEU A 182 41.90 -12.03 -21.60
N THR A 183 42.92 -12.10 -20.74
CA THR A 183 42.69 -12.12 -19.28
C THR A 183 42.16 -10.80 -18.75
N SER A 184 42.54 -9.65 -19.31
CA SER A 184 41.98 -8.35 -18.94
C SER A 184 40.50 -8.28 -19.32
N CYS A 185 40.17 -8.54 -20.59
CA CYS A 185 38.78 -8.51 -21.06
C CYS A 185 37.88 -9.51 -20.32
N ARG A 186 38.40 -10.68 -19.90
CA ARG A 186 37.66 -11.61 -19.03
C ARG A 186 37.38 -10.99 -17.66
N ARG A 187 38.36 -10.37 -17.00
CA ARG A 187 38.16 -9.70 -15.70
C ARG A 187 37.18 -8.53 -15.79
N GLU A 188 37.31 -7.69 -16.81
CA GLU A 188 36.40 -6.57 -17.08
C GLU A 188 34.96 -7.06 -17.30
N ARG A 189 34.78 -8.10 -18.13
CA ARG A 189 33.50 -8.77 -18.33
C ARG A 189 32.94 -9.33 -17.01
N ASP A 190 33.77 -9.96 -16.18
CA ASP A 190 33.32 -10.56 -14.93
C ASP A 190 32.95 -9.48 -13.89
N GLN A 191 33.66 -8.35 -13.86
CA GLN A 191 33.28 -7.15 -13.11
C GLN A 191 31.93 -6.58 -13.58
N LEU A 192 31.72 -6.45 -14.89
CA LEU A 192 30.44 -5.99 -15.46
C LEU A 192 29.28 -6.94 -15.11
N HIS A 193 29.48 -8.26 -15.13
CA HIS A 193 28.46 -9.21 -14.67
C HIS A 193 28.15 -9.03 -13.18
N ASN A 194 29.15 -8.79 -12.34
CA ASN A 194 28.94 -8.52 -10.91
C ASN A 194 28.14 -7.21 -10.70
N TYR A 195 28.45 -6.14 -11.44
CA TYR A 195 27.67 -4.90 -11.39
C TYR A 195 26.22 -5.10 -11.86
N ILE A 196 26.00 -5.83 -12.95
CA ILE A 196 24.65 -6.17 -13.43
C ILE A 196 23.89 -6.95 -12.36
N ALA A 197 24.50 -7.99 -11.76
CA ALA A 197 23.88 -8.77 -10.70
C ALA A 197 23.54 -7.93 -9.46
N GLN A 198 24.40 -6.97 -9.08
CA GLN A 198 24.15 -6.03 -7.99
C GLN A 198 22.96 -5.11 -8.31
N ILE A 199 22.91 -4.55 -9.53
CA ILE A 199 21.82 -3.67 -9.99
C ILE A 199 20.49 -4.45 -10.01
N SER A 200 20.46 -5.65 -10.58
CA SER A 200 19.26 -6.49 -10.59
C SER A 200 18.80 -6.87 -9.18
N GLY A 201 19.72 -7.17 -8.25
CA GLY A 201 19.39 -7.41 -6.85
C GLY A 201 18.77 -6.20 -6.14
N LEU A 202 19.26 -4.99 -6.45
CA LEU A 202 18.67 -3.74 -5.95
C LEU A 202 17.29 -3.47 -6.57
N GLN A 203 17.12 -3.67 -7.88
CA GLN A 203 15.83 -3.56 -8.57
C GLN A 203 14.79 -4.48 -7.95
N SER A 204 15.08 -5.78 -7.79
CA SER A 204 14.16 -6.71 -7.13
C SER A 204 13.95 -6.47 -5.64
N SER A 205 14.76 -5.62 -4.98
CA SER A 205 14.46 -5.10 -3.63
C SER A 205 13.51 -3.90 -3.70
N GLN A 206 13.72 -2.99 -4.64
CA GLN A 206 12.86 -1.82 -4.87
C GLN A 206 11.45 -2.25 -5.32
N GLU A 207 11.33 -3.24 -6.19
CA GLU A 207 10.06 -3.83 -6.62
C GLU A 207 9.25 -4.37 -5.42
N ARG A 208 9.90 -5.08 -4.49
CA ARG A 208 9.27 -5.56 -3.26
C ARG A 208 8.81 -4.41 -2.35
N HIS A 209 9.64 -3.39 -2.16
CA HIS A 209 9.24 -2.22 -1.37
C HIS A 209 8.07 -1.44 -2.00
N LEU A 210 8.02 -1.34 -3.33
CA LEU A 210 6.89 -0.74 -4.04
C LEU A 210 5.61 -1.57 -3.85
N TYR A 211 5.70 -2.90 -3.92
CA TYR A 211 4.57 -3.79 -3.66
C TYR A 211 4.07 -3.68 -2.20
N ASP A 212 4.97 -3.65 -1.22
CA ASP A 212 4.62 -3.47 0.19
C ASP A 212 3.94 -2.11 0.44
N ALA A 213 4.45 -1.04 -0.18
CA ALA A 213 3.86 0.30 -0.11
C ALA A 213 2.48 0.36 -0.78
N GLN A 214 2.30 -0.28 -1.94
CA GLN A 214 1.00 -0.40 -2.61
C GLN A 214 0.00 -1.18 -1.74
N SER A 215 0.42 -2.27 -1.09
CA SER A 215 -0.42 -3.05 -0.16
C SER A 215 -0.82 -2.26 1.09
N GLN A 216 0.07 -1.39 1.59
CA GLN A 216 -0.26 -0.49 2.71
C GLN A 216 -1.22 0.61 2.28
N LEU A 217 -1.04 1.20 1.10
CA LEU A 217 -1.93 2.22 0.54
C LEU A 217 -3.34 1.65 0.30
N ALA A 218 -3.45 0.44 -0.26
CA ALA A 218 -4.75 -0.22 -0.45
C ALA A 218 -5.52 -0.36 0.89
N ARG A 219 -4.85 -0.84 1.94
CA ARG A 219 -5.42 -0.94 3.30
C ARG A 219 -5.79 0.42 3.90
N GLN A 220 -5.03 1.48 3.60
CA GLN A 220 -5.40 2.83 4.03
C GLN A 220 -6.64 3.35 3.31
N ILE A 221 -6.78 3.11 2.00
CA ILE A 221 -7.98 3.46 1.24
C ILE A 221 -9.20 2.72 1.80
N GLU A 222 -9.10 1.41 2.05
CA GLU A 222 -10.18 0.62 2.66
C GLU A 222 -10.62 1.15 4.04
N LEU A 223 -9.68 1.66 4.84
CA LEU A 223 -9.96 2.30 6.14
C LEU A 223 -10.57 3.69 5.97
N THR A 224 -10.10 4.50 5.03
CA THR A 224 -10.70 5.80 4.71
C THR A 224 -12.14 5.63 4.25
N GLU A 225 -12.43 4.69 3.35
CA GLU A 225 -13.81 4.39 2.93
C GLU A 225 -14.70 3.90 4.09
N GLN A 226 -14.14 3.23 5.11
CA GLN A 226 -14.89 2.86 6.32
C GLN A 226 -15.25 4.11 7.13
N TYR A 227 -14.28 5.00 7.38
CA TYR A 227 -14.52 6.25 8.09
C TYR A 227 -15.47 7.20 7.34
N ASP A 228 -15.39 7.28 6.01
CA ASP A 228 -16.32 8.07 5.21
C ASP A 228 -17.76 7.56 5.37
N ARG A 229 -17.97 6.23 5.36
CA ARG A 229 -19.30 5.62 5.63
C ARG A 229 -19.79 5.84 7.07
N GLU A 230 -18.88 5.89 8.04
CA GLU A 230 -19.23 6.24 9.44
C GLU A 230 -19.62 7.72 9.57
N ILE A 231 -18.90 8.61 8.88
CA ILE A 231 -19.22 10.05 8.80
C ILE A 231 -20.59 10.26 8.16
N ASP A 232 -20.88 9.62 7.02
CA ASP A 232 -22.18 9.69 6.34
C ASP A 232 -23.34 9.24 7.26
N GLN A 233 -23.14 8.17 8.04
CA GLN A 233 -24.12 7.70 9.04
C GLN A 233 -24.33 8.71 10.17
N LEU A 234 -23.27 9.33 10.66
CA LEU A 234 -23.33 10.37 11.69
C LEU A 234 -24.00 11.65 11.17
N LEU A 235 -23.73 12.05 9.94
CA LEU A 235 -24.40 13.18 9.29
C LEU A 235 -25.90 12.93 9.13
N ALA A 236 -26.30 11.78 8.57
CA ALA A 236 -27.71 11.40 8.48
C ALA A 236 -28.41 11.34 9.85
N ARG A 237 -27.69 10.96 10.92
CA ARG A 237 -28.21 10.98 12.28
C ARG A 237 -28.35 12.40 12.86
N ILE A 238 -27.46 13.33 12.48
CA ILE A 238 -27.57 14.75 12.84
C ILE A 238 -28.78 15.35 12.14
N ASP A 239 -28.96 15.14 10.83
CA ASP A 239 -30.10 15.65 10.06
C ASP A 239 -31.45 15.21 10.67
N GLU A 240 -31.57 13.94 11.06
CA GLU A 240 -32.75 13.40 11.76
C GLU A 240 -33.00 14.10 13.11
N LEU A 241 -31.94 14.33 13.90
CA LEU A 241 -32.05 15.03 15.19
C LEU A 241 -32.39 16.51 15.02
N GLU A 242 -31.87 17.18 13.98
CA GLU A 242 -32.25 18.55 13.63
C GLU A 242 -33.72 18.64 13.21
N HIS A 243 -34.22 17.65 12.45
CA HIS A 243 -35.64 17.57 12.09
C HIS A 243 -36.54 17.39 13.32
N GLN A 244 -36.20 16.46 14.21
CA GLN A 244 -36.92 16.26 15.48
C GLN A 244 -36.90 17.51 16.37
N LEU A 245 -35.77 18.22 16.43
CA LEU A 245 -35.64 19.46 17.20
C LEU A 245 -36.50 20.59 16.59
N ALA A 246 -36.53 20.71 15.26
CA ALA A 246 -37.39 21.66 14.56
C ALA A 246 -38.89 21.36 14.80
N GLU A 247 -39.29 20.08 14.76
CA GLU A 247 -40.66 19.68 15.08
C GLU A 247 -41.03 20.02 16.52
N GLN A 248 -40.20 19.62 17.51
CA GLN A 248 -40.44 19.94 18.91
C GLN A 248 -40.47 21.45 19.18
N SER A 249 -39.63 22.24 18.50
CA SER A 249 -39.64 23.70 18.57
C SER A 249 -40.97 24.28 18.06
N SER A 250 -41.52 23.75 16.96
CA SER A 250 -42.85 24.11 16.44
C SER A 250 -43.98 23.70 17.39
N GLN A 251 -43.93 22.50 17.97
CA GLN A 251 -44.88 22.05 19.00
C GLN A 251 -44.81 22.90 20.28
N LEU A 252 -43.63 23.38 20.68
CA LEU A 252 -43.47 24.32 21.80
C LEU A 252 -44.02 25.70 21.46
N SER A 253 -43.78 26.22 20.25
CA SER A 253 -44.32 27.50 19.80
C SER A 253 -45.85 27.51 19.78
N THR A 254 -46.49 26.45 19.28
CA THR A 254 -47.96 26.30 19.27
C THR A 254 -48.54 26.09 20.67
N LYS A 255 -47.85 25.38 21.57
CA LYS A 255 -48.23 25.31 22.99
C LYS A 255 -48.10 26.67 23.68
N GLN A 256 -47.06 27.44 23.37
CA GLN A 256 -46.86 28.78 23.93
C GLN A 256 -47.96 29.74 23.47
N SER A 257 -48.29 29.79 22.17
CA SER A 257 -49.40 30.62 21.69
C SER A 257 -50.73 30.22 22.33
N ARG A 258 -50.95 28.91 22.58
CA ARG A 258 -52.14 28.44 23.29
C ARG A 258 -52.16 28.85 24.77
N ILE A 259 -51.00 28.88 25.45
CA ILE A 259 -50.88 29.41 26.81
C ILE A 259 -51.19 30.91 26.83
N ASP A 260 -50.72 31.68 25.84
CA ASP A 260 -50.97 33.12 25.73
C ASP A 260 -52.46 33.41 25.48
N GLU A 261 -53.12 32.64 24.61
CA GLU A 261 -54.58 32.67 24.41
C GLU A 261 -55.36 32.39 25.71
N LEU A 262 -55.02 31.31 26.41
CA LEU A 262 -55.68 30.92 27.65
C LEU A 262 -55.44 31.94 28.75
N THR A 263 -54.24 32.53 28.82
CA THR A 263 -53.90 33.61 29.76
C THR A 263 -54.70 34.88 29.45
N ALA A 264 -54.90 35.21 28.18
CA ALA A 264 -55.75 36.33 27.77
C ALA A 264 -57.24 36.07 28.08
N ALA A 265 -57.72 34.84 27.87
CA ALA A 265 -59.07 34.43 28.24
C ALA A 265 -59.29 34.47 29.77
N LEU A 266 -58.32 33.99 30.56
CA LEU A 266 -58.34 34.05 32.02
C LEU A 266 -58.39 35.51 32.51
N LYS A 267 -57.57 36.41 31.94
CA LYS A 267 -57.61 37.85 32.26
C LYS A 267 -58.97 38.47 31.98
N LYS A 268 -59.60 38.13 30.84
CA LYS A 268 -60.97 38.58 30.52
C LYS A 268 -62.00 38.01 31.51
N ALA A 269 -61.88 36.73 31.86
CA ALA A 269 -62.78 36.08 32.83
C ALA A 269 -62.66 36.74 34.21
N ALA A 270 -61.43 37.01 34.68
CA ALA A 270 -61.18 37.71 35.94
C ALA A 270 -61.69 39.16 35.93
N GLN A 271 -61.62 39.87 34.79
CA GLN A 271 -62.24 41.19 34.63
C GLN A 271 -63.77 41.12 34.75
N VAL A 272 -64.40 40.16 34.06
CA VAL A 272 -65.85 39.93 34.14
C VAL A 272 -66.28 39.51 35.54
N GLU A 273 -65.50 38.66 36.22
CA GLU A 273 -65.71 38.28 37.62
C GLU A 273 -65.64 39.52 38.52
N GLN A 274 -64.62 40.36 38.37
CA GLN A 274 -64.46 41.59 39.16
C GLN A 274 -65.60 42.59 38.90
N GLU A 275 -66.06 42.74 37.65
CA GLU A 275 -67.25 43.53 37.30
C GLU A 275 -68.53 42.98 37.93
N LEU A 276 -68.74 41.65 37.88
CA LEU A 276 -69.88 40.99 38.50
C LEU A 276 -69.83 41.11 40.03
N GLN A 277 -68.66 40.94 40.64
CA GLN A 277 -68.46 41.09 42.07
C GLN A 277 -68.74 42.53 42.52
N ALA A 278 -68.29 43.54 41.75
CA ALA A 278 -68.61 44.93 41.97
C ALA A 278 -70.12 45.22 41.82
N ARG A 279 -70.81 44.61 40.84
CA ARG A 279 -72.27 44.70 40.70
C ARG A 279 -73.00 44.03 41.87
N CYS A 280 -72.56 42.88 42.34
CA CYS A 280 -73.11 42.22 43.52
C CYS A 280 -72.92 43.07 44.78
N GLN A 281 -71.75 43.70 44.96
CA GLN A 281 -71.51 44.66 46.05
C GLN A 281 -72.39 45.92 45.94
N GLN A 282 -72.66 46.41 44.72
CA GLN A 282 -73.62 47.51 44.49
C GLN A 282 -75.07 47.11 44.81
N LEU A 283 -75.45 45.86 44.53
CA LEU A 283 -76.78 45.33 44.87
C LEU A 283 -76.95 45.09 46.38
N MET A 284 -75.89 44.68 47.08
CA MET A 284 -75.83 44.56 48.54
C MET A 284 -75.56 45.90 49.27
N GLN A 285 -75.86 47.06 48.65
CA GLN A 285 -75.77 48.32 49.37
C GLN A 285 -76.84 48.40 50.46
N PRO A 286 -76.49 48.77 51.72
CA PRO A 286 -77.42 48.78 52.84
C PRO A 286 -78.59 49.75 52.65
N GLY A 287 -78.45 50.75 51.76
CA GLY A 287 -79.56 51.64 51.39
C GLY A 287 -80.76 50.91 50.78
N ARG A 288 -80.55 49.81 50.04
CA ARG A 288 -81.65 49.00 49.47
C ARG A 288 -82.31 48.10 50.49
N GLU A 289 -81.55 47.56 51.44
CA GLU A 289 -82.13 46.81 52.56
C GLU A 289 -82.99 47.73 53.43
N VAL A 290 -82.52 48.96 53.71
CA VAL A 290 -83.30 50.00 54.40
C VAL A 290 -84.53 50.45 53.59
N GLU A 291 -84.43 50.55 52.26
CA GLU A 291 -85.58 50.86 51.39
C GLU A 291 -86.62 49.73 51.39
N ILE A 292 -86.18 48.46 51.36
CA ILE A 292 -87.05 47.28 51.48
C ILE A 292 -87.72 47.27 52.87
N GLU A 293 -86.97 47.54 53.95
CA GLU A 293 -87.52 47.58 55.31
C GLU A 293 -88.52 48.73 55.48
N ALA A 294 -88.24 49.91 54.89
CA ALA A 294 -89.16 51.03 54.86
C ALA A 294 -90.45 50.70 54.08
N LEU A 295 -90.34 50.07 52.91
CA LEU A 295 -91.50 49.63 52.11
C LEU A 295 -92.31 48.55 52.85
N LYS A 296 -91.68 47.59 53.53
CA LYS A 296 -92.40 46.63 54.42
C LYS A 296 -93.18 47.38 55.50
N SER A 297 -92.55 48.32 56.20
CA SER A 297 -93.22 49.11 57.24
C SER A 297 -94.41 49.93 56.70
N GLN A 298 -94.32 50.37 55.43
CA GLN A 298 -95.38 51.09 54.74
C GLN A 298 -96.55 50.17 54.33
N VAL A 299 -96.27 48.91 53.97
CA VAL A 299 -97.29 47.88 53.73
C VAL A 299 -98.00 47.50 55.04
N GLU A 300 -97.27 47.25 56.13
CA GLU A 300 -97.86 46.97 57.45
C GLU A 300 -98.74 48.12 57.95
N ALA A 301 -98.32 49.37 57.72
CA ALA A 301 -99.12 50.55 58.04
C ALA A 301 -100.42 50.62 57.22
N LEU A 302 -100.40 50.22 55.93
CA LEU A 302 -101.59 50.16 55.09
C LEU A 302 -102.54 49.03 55.53
N GLU A 303 -102.03 47.82 55.71
CA GLU A 303 -102.83 46.66 56.17
C GLU A 303 -103.52 46.94 57.50
N THR A 304 -102.81 47.52 58.48
CA THR A 304 -103.41 47.89 59.77
C THR A 304 -104.49 48.96 59.63
N THR A 305 -104.38 49.91 58.69
CA THR A 305 -105.45 50.89 58.43
C THR A 305 -106.68 50.28 57.74
N ASP A 306 -106.50 49.36 56.78
CA ASP A 306 -107.62 48.72 56.08
C ASP A 306 -108.38 47.75 57.00
N ILE A 307 -107.67 46.99 57.84
CA ILE A 307 -108.28 46.17 58.90
C ILE A 307 -109.14 47.05 59.82
N GLN A 308 -108.62 48.19 60.30
CA GLN A 308 -109.38 49.12 61.14
C GLN A 308 -110.60 49.72 60.42
N GLN A 309 -110.51 49.99 59.10
CA GLN A 309 -111.65 50.47 58.31
C GLN A 309 -112.72 49.37 58.12
N LEU A 310 -112.34 48.13 57.88
CA LEU A 310 -113.27 46.99 57.86
C LEU A 310 -113.98 46.84 59.22
N THR A 311 -113.23 46.85 60.33
CA THR A 311 -113.81 46.73 61.68
C THR A 311 -114.86 47.81 61.94
N ARG A 312 -114.60 49.07 61.54
CA ARG A 312 -115.57 50.17 61.67
C ARG A 312 -116.81 50.00 60.77
N LYS A 313 -116.66 49.46 59.56
CA LYS A 313 -117.79 49.18 58.65
C LYS A 313 -118.69 48.07 59.20
N TYR A 314 -118.11 46.95 59.64
CA TYR A 314 -118.87 45.85 60.23
C TYR A 314 -119.53 46.24 61.56
N ALA A 315 -118.86 47.00 62.43
CA ALA A 315 -119.47 47.53 63.65
C ALA A 315 -120.71 48.40 63.36
N LYS A 316 -120.66 49.30 62.36
CA LYS A 316 -121.84 50.08 61.93
C LYS A 316 -122.97 49.20 61.38
N HIS A 317 -122.64 48.14 60.64
CA HIS A 317 -123.66 47.28 60.05
C HIS A 317 -124.36 46.38 61.08
N ILE A 318 -123.61 45.89 62.08
CA ILE A 318 -124.16 45.21 63.27
C ILE A 318 -125.16 46.14 63.99
N GLN A 319 -124.79 47.40 64.19
CA GLN A 319 -125.64 48.36 64.89
C GLN A 319 -126.91 48.72 64.09
N GLN A 320 -126.83 48.82 62.76
CA GLN A 320 -128.01 48.97 61.91
C GLN A 320 -128.97 47.79 62.01
N LEU A 321 -128.45 46.55 62.07
CA LEU A 321 -129.28 45.35 62.24
C LEU A 321 -129.97 45.33 63.61
N GLN A 322 -129.29 45.77 64.67
CA GLN A 322 -129.88 45.95 66.01
C GLN A 322 -131.04 46.96 66.00
N ASP A 323 -130.86 48.14 65.38
CA ASP A 323 -131.92 49.15 65.21
C ASP A 323 -133.12 48.63 64.39
N THR A 324 -132.91 47.65 63.50
CA THR A 324 -133.98 47.03 62.71
C THR A 324 -134.76 45.99 63.52
N ILE A 325 -134.07 45.23 64.37
CA ILE A 325 -134.70 44.26 65.30
C ILE A 325 -135.62 45.00 66.27
N GLU A 326 -135.14 46.06 66.93
CA GLU A 326 -135.97 46.87 67.86
C GLU A 326 -137.23 47.47 67.19
N LYS A 327 -137.15 47.82 65.90
CA LYS A 327 -138.33 48.30 65.14
C LYS A 327 -139.32 47.18 64.88
N ASN A 328 -138.83 45.99 64.53
CA ASN A 328 -139.68 44.83 64.25
C ASN A 328 -140.39 44.36 65.53
N GLU A 329 -139.73 44.36 66.68
CA GLU A 329 -140.33 44.07 67.99
C GLU A 329 -141.50 45.03 68.28
N ARG A 330 -141.30 46.34 68.12
CA ARG A 330 -142.37 47.36 68.31
C ARG A 330 -143.56 47.17 67.36
N THR A 331 -143.36 46.63 66.16
CA THR A 331 -144.46 46.30 65.24
C THR A 331 -145.17 44.99 65.60
N ILE A 332 -144.47 44.02 66.20
CA ILE A 332 -145.07 42.77 66.69
C ILE A 332 -146.01 43.05 67.85
N ASP A 333 -145.61 43.90 68.80
CA ASP A 333 -146.45 44.31 69.94
C ASP A 333 -147.76 45.00 69.50
N GLN A 334 -147.69 45.81 68.44
CA GLN A 334 -148.86 46.51 67.88
C GLN A 334 -149.85 45.54 67.22
N LEU A 335 -149.34 44.61 66.41
CA LEU A 335 -150.17 43.59 65.74
C LEU A 335 -150.81 42.60 66.73
N GLN A 336 -150.14 42.29 67.85
CA GLN A 336 -150.73 41.45 68.90
C GLN A 336 -151.94 42.10 69.60
N HIS A 337 -151.98 43.43 69.70
CA HIS A 337 -153.12 44.14 70.32
C HIS A 337 -154.34 44.24 69.39
N GLU A 338 -154.17 44.26 68.06
CA GLU A 338 -155.28 44.32 67.12
C GLU A 338 -155.99 42.96 66.97
N VAL A 339 -155.25 41.85 67.04
CA VAL A 339 -155.78 40.47 66.95
C VAL A 339 -156.77 40.15 68.07
N HIS A 340 -156.65 40.76 69.25
CA HIS A 340 -157.56 40.46 70.38
C HIS A 340 -158.96 41.05 70.26
N ARG A 341 -159.24 41.89 69.25
CA ARG A 341 -160.47 42.73 69.23
C ARG A 341 -161.63 42.17 68.41
N THR A 342 -161.40 41.21 67.50
CA THR A 342 -162.44 40.73 66.57
C THR A 342 -162.30 39.26 66.13
N GLN A 343 -162.82 38.30 66.91
CA GLN A 343 -163.59 37.16 66.38
C GLN A 343 -164.33 36.38 67.51
N PRO A 344 -165.48 35.73 67.22
CA PRO A 344 -166.30 35.04 68.21
C PRO A 344 -165.96 33.54 68.36
N MET A 345 -166.38 32.93 69.47
CA MET A 345 -166.19 31.49 69.75
C MET A 345 -167.30 30.58 69.16
N THR A 346 -166.93 29.34 68.83
CA THR A 346 -167.58 28.07 69.27
C THR A 346 -166.59 26.91 69.07
N ILE A 347 -166.24 26.12 70.08
CA ILE A 347 -166.92 24.90 70.58
C ILE A 347 -166.84 23.71 69.61
N ASN A 348 -165.69 23.01 69.67
CA ASN A 348 -165.46 21.56 69.84
C ASN A 348 -163.94 21.34 69.70
N GLU A 349 -163.20 20.46 70.38
CA GLU A 349 -163.35 19.65 71.60
C GLU A 349 -161.88 19.39 72.04
N ILE A 350 -161.43 19.86 73.20
CA ILE A 350 -161.43 19.11 74.47
C ILE A 350 -160.75 17.73 74.34
N SER A 351 -159.48 17.59 74.75
CA SER A 351 -159.13 17.02 76.08
C SER A 351 -157.64 16.64 76.29
N ARG A 352 -157.21 16.78 77.56
CA ARG A 352 -156.26 15.89 78.30
C ARG A 352 -154.76 16.01 77.96
N GLN A 353 -153.94 16.36 78.96
CA GLN A 353 -153.17 15.48 79.87
C GLN A 353 -152.02 14.77 79.11
N GLU A 354 -150.78 14.68 79.61
CA GLU A 354 -150.27 14.85 80.97
C GLU A 354 -148.74 15.06 80.93
N GLU A 355 -148.10 15.24 82.11
CA GLU A 355 -146.76 14.72 82.49
C GLU A 355 -145.64 14.53 81.43
N GLU A 356 -144.36 14.82 81.63
CA GLU A 356 -143.52 15.38 82.71
C GLU A 356 -142.06 14.99 82.34
N LYS A 357 -141.08 15.59 83.03
CA LYS A 357 -139.82 14.96 83.49
C LYS A 357 -138.67 14.57 82.53
N HIS A 358 -137.50 15.08 82.96
CA HIS A 358 -136.15 14.48 82.89
C HIS A 358 -135.48 14.48 81.49
N LYS A 359 -134.15 14.68 81.38
CA LYS A 359 -133.02 14.88 82.33
C LYS A 359 -131.97 15.77 81.59
N ALA A 360 -131.18 16.60 82.26
CA ALA A 360 -129.81 16.32 82.73
C ALA A 360 -128.91 15.58 81.69
N ALA A 361 -127.63 15.90 81.51
CA ALA A 361 -126.76 16.99 81.98
C ALA A 361 -125.37 16.78 81.32
N LEU A 362 -124.46 17.76 81.43
CA LEU A 362 -123.05 17.68 80.99
C LEU A 362 -122.96 17.52 79.44
N SER A 363 -122.00 18.06 78.71
CA SER A 363 -120.55 18.14 78.82
C SER A 363 -120.15 19.12 77.69
N SER A 364 -119.20 20.04 77.81
CA SER A 364 -117.76 19.79 77.57
C SER A 364 -117.54 18.98 76.26
N SER A 365 -116.65 19.28 75.32
CA SER A 365 -115.31 19.86 75.39
C SER A 365 -114.58 19.26 74.16
N TRP A 366 -113.89 20.06 73.33
CA TRP A 366 -112.93 19.58 72.30
C TRP A 366 -113.63 18.80 71.14
N ASN A 367 -113.09 18.48 69.96
CA ASN A 367 -111.88 18.84 69.19
C ASN A 367 -112.24 18.66 67.66
N ASP A 368 -111.38 18.57 66.63
CA ASP A 368 -109.92 18.48 66.47
C ASP A 368 -109.44 18.95 65.06
N SER A 369 -108.12 19.01 64.87
CA SER A 369 -107.31 18.53 63.73
C SER A 369 -107.72 18.70 62.26
N LEU A 370 -106.78 19.29 61.49
CA LEU A 370 -105.96 18.69 60.41
C LEU A 370 -104.88 19.75 60.12
N ASP A 371 -103.57 19.63 60.38
CA ASP A 371 -102.56 18.56 60.31
C ASP A 371 -102.41 17.87 58.95
N TRP A 372 -101.28 18.17 58.29
CA TRP A 372 -100.56 17.26 57.41
C TRP A 372 -99.04 17.49 57.50
N SER A 373 -98.45 16.80 58.48
CA SER A 373 -97.24 15.97 58.35
C SER A 373 -95.85 16.59 58.16
N TYR A 374 -94.99 16.20 59.11
CA TYR A 374 -93.53 16.11 59.02
C TYR A 374 -93.06 14.79 58.34
N HIS A 375 -91.72 14.65 58.20
CA HIS A 375 -90.93 13.50 57.72
C HIS A 375 -90.72 13.47 56.17
N SER A 376 -89.58 13.05 55.61
CA SER A 376 -88.31 12.48 56.15
C SER A 376 -87.17 12.86 55.16
N ALA A 377 -85.95 13.22 55.56
CA ALA A 377 -84.87 12.39 56.08
C ALA A 377 -84.33 11.29 55.12
N SER A 378 -83.04 11.44 54.77
CA SER A 378 -82.01 10.37 54.69
C SER A 378 -81.66 9.64 53.37
N LEU A 379 -80.35 9.63 53.11
CA LEU A 379 -79.48 8.63 52.47
C LEU A 379 -79.87 7.85 51.19
N ALA A 380 -79.02 8.06 50.17
CA ALA A 380 -78.11 7.08 49.55
C ALA A 380 -78.62 5.94 48.65
N GLN A 381 -77.70 5.54 47.74
CA GLN A 381 -77.70 4.32 46.90
C GLN A 381 -78.81 4.28 45.82
N THR A 382 -78.61 3.72 44.60
CA THR A 382 -77.56 2.83 44.03
C THR A 382 -77.48 3.12 42.51
N ARG A 383 -76.30 3.15 41.85
CA ARG A 383 -75.65 2.03 41.13
C ARG A 383 -76.43 1.42 39.95
N ARG A 384 -75.88 1.59 38.74
CA ARG A 384 -75.51 0.57 37.71
C ARG A 384 -74.79 1.33 36.58
N GLU A 385 -73.59 0.97 36.10
CA GLU A 385 -73.07 -0.33 35.60
C GLU A 385 -73.70 -0.74 34.27
N ASP A 386 -72.86 -0.72 33.22
CA ASP A 386 -72.55 -1.75 32.22
C ASP A 386 -71.09 -1.36 31.76
N GLY A 387 -70.09 -2.24 31.61
CA GLY A 387 -70.00 -3.45 30.77
C GLY A 387 -69.28 -3.06 29.46
N ASP A 388 -68.21 -3.68 28.95
CA ASP A 388 -67.50 -4.95 29.23
C ASP A 388 -65.98 -4.70 28.96
N GLU A 389 -64.98 -5.27 29.65
CA GLU A 389 -64.48 -6.67 29.64
C GLU A 389 -63.96 -7.20 28.28
N ALA A 390 -62.64 -7.42 28.22
CA ALA A 390 -61.97 -8.62 27.65
C ALA A 390 -60.45 -8.57 27.93
N GLU A 391 -59.97 -9.42 28.83
CA GLU A 391 -58.57 -9.82 28.91
C GLU A 391 -58.32 -11.00 27.94
N GLU A 392 -57.06 -11.24 27.54
CA GLU A 392 -56.46 -12.57 27.71
C GLU A 392 -54.92 -12.48 27.63
N LEU A 393 -54.27 -13.18 28.56
CA LEU A 393 -52.82 -13.36 28.72
C LEU A 393 -52.56 -14.87 28.64
N GLU A 394 -51.49 -15.30 27.95
CA GLU A 394 -50.81 -16.55 28.28
C GLU A 394 -49.29 -16.34 28.18
N ASP A 395 -48.59 -16.66 29.27
CA ASP A 395 -47.13 -16.84 29.37
C ASP A 395 -46.80 -18.33 29.18
N GLU A 396 -45.59 -18.68 28.72
CA GLU A 396 -44.90 -19.92 29.16
C GLU A 396 -43.36 -19.78 29.17
N GLU A 397 -42.74 -20.53 30.09
CA GLU A 397 -41.29 -20.65 30.41
C GLU A 397 -40.83 -22.11 30.15
N ASP A 398 -39.56 -22.52 30.03
CA ASP A 398 -38.23 -21.87 30.09
C ASP A 398 -37.22 -22.78 29.32
N GLU A 399 -35.91 -22.55 29.49
CA GLU A 399 -34.78 -23.50 29.37
C GLU A 399 -34.53 -24.24 28.04
N SER A 400 -33.31 -24.09 27.50
CA SER A 400 -32.27 -25.14 27.66
C SER A 400 -30.95 -24.83 26.96
N GLU A 401 -29.88 -25.38 27.53
CA GLU A 401 -28.49 -25.31 27.05
C GLU A 401 -28.25 -26.24 25.84
N ALA A 402 -27.21 -25.94 25.04
CA ALA A 402 -26.05 -26.84 24.83
C ALA A 402 -25.35 -26.66 23.48
N VAL A 403 -24.02 -26.60 23.55
CA VAL A 403 -23.08 -26.68 22.42
C VAL A 403 -22.83 -28.16 22.06
N PRO A 404 -22.61 -28.50 20.77
CA PRO A 404 -21.77 -29.64 20.41
C PRO A 404 -20.41 -29.19 19.86
N SER A 405 -19.34 -29.78 20.39
CA SER A 405 -17.95 -29.66 19.90
C SER A 405 -17.55 -30.91 19.09
N LEU A 406 -16.25 -31.02 18.72
CA LEU A 406 -15.58 -32.04 17.88
C LEU A 406 -15.64 -31.75 16.35
N VAL A 407 -14.59 -31.97 15.53
CA VAL A 407 -13.26 -32.57 15.81
C VAL A 407 -12.12 -32.09 14.86
N GLU A 408 -10.89 -32.10 15.40
CA GLU A 408 -9.53 -32.23 14.81
C GLU A 408 -9.15 -31.73 13.39
N SER A 409 -8.11 -30.86 13.35
CA SER A 409 -6.75 -31.30 12.94
C SER A 409 -5.65 -30.27 13.29
N GLN A 410 -4.95 -30.56 14.40
CA GLN A 410 -3.49 -30.65 14.57
C GLN A 410 -2.55 -29.79 13.67
N VAL A 411 -1.79 -28.83 14.24
CA VAL A 411 -0.37 -28.95 14.74
C VAL A 411 0.67 -28.74 13.61
N SER A 412 1.72 -27.91 13.71
CA SER A 412 2.57 -27.58 14.87
C SER A 412 3.27 -26.21 14.77
N MET A 413 3.30 -25.43 15.86
CA MET A 413 4.30 -24.37 16.11
C MET A 413 4.81 -24.54 17.54
N SER A 414 6.12 -24.78 17.69
CA SER A 414 6.74 -25.11 18.98
C SER A 414 7.07 -23.86 19.80
N SER A 415 6.13 -23.41 20.62
CA SER A 415 6.41 -22.44 21.70
C SER A 415 6.92 -23.17 22.94
N GLN A 416 8.21 -23.03 23.27
CA GLN A 416 8.75 -23.48 24.55
C GLN A 416 8.55 -22.41 25.62
N GLU A 417 8.08 -22.84 26.80
CA GLU A 417 7.70 -21.97 27.92
C GLU A 417 8.90 -21.20 28.49
N VAL A 418 8.77 -19.86 28.61
CA VAL A 418 9.70 -19.06 29.42
C VAL A 418 9.33 -19.22 30.90
N LYS A 419 10.03 -20.12 31.60
CA LYS A 419 10.02 -20.17 33.06
C LYS A 419 11.06 -19.19 33.63
N SER A 420 10.57 -18.29 34.48
CA SER A 420 11.33 -17.27 35.22
C SER A 420 12.69 -17.79 35.74
N SER A 421 13.78 -17.21 35.23
CA SER A 421 15.14 -17.39 35.70
C SER A 421 15.82 -16.02 35.84
N LYS A 422 15.95 -15.49 37.07
CA LYS A 422 16.72 -14.27 37.35
C LYS A 422 18.25 -14.46 37.22
N GLY A 423 18.69 -15.59 36.64
CA GLY A 423 20.08 -15.85 36.26
C GLY A 423 20.36 -15.63 34.77
N ASN A 424 19.38 -15.87 33.90
CA ASN A 424 19.54 -15.83 32.44
C ASN A 424 19.92 -14.44 31.92
N ASP A 425 19.28 -13.38 32.41
CA ASP A 425 19.50 -11.99 31.96
C ASP A 425 20.98 -11.57 31.97
N LYS A 426 21.79 -12.15 32.86
CA LYS A 426 23.22 -11.85 32.93
C LYS A 426 24.03 -12.62 31.88
N GLU A 427 23.73 -13.90 31.67
CA GLU A 427 24.40 -14.72 30.65
C GLU A 427 24.03 -14.26 29.24
N GLU A 428 22.76 -13.90 29.02
CA GLU A 428 22.29 -13.29 27.76
C GLU A 428 22.93 -11.93 27.52
N ARG A 429 23.05 -11.09 28.55
CA ARG A 429 23.76 -9.80 28.46
C ARG A 429 25.25 -9.98 28.17
N ASP A 430 25.92 -10.94 28.82
CA ASP A 430 27.34 -11.22 28.60
C ASP A 430 27.57 -11.82 27.19
N ALA A 431 26.64 -12.63 26.67
CA ALA A 431 26.65 -13.10 25.28
C ALA A 431 26.46 -11.97 24.26
N ILE A 432 25.51 -11.05 24.49
CA ILE A 432 25.31 -9.84 23.65
C ILE A 432 26.56 -8.96 23.68
N LEU A 433 27.20 -8.78 24.84
CA LEU A 433 28.45 -8.02 24.96
C LEU A 433 29.63 -8.70 24.25
N ALA A 434 29.71 -10.04 24.27
CA ALA A 434 30.71 -10.78 23.51
C ALA A 434 30.49 -10.63 21.99
N GLN A 435 29.24 -10.70 21.53
CA GLN A 435 28.91 -10.52 20.11
C GLN A 435 29.13 -9.08 19.62
N LEU A 436 28.84 -8.07 20.46
CA LEU A 436 29.18 -6.68 20.17
C LEU A 436 30.69 -6.44 20.08
N LYS A 437 31.49 -7.06 20.97
CA LYS A 437 32.97 -7.01 20.86
C LYS A 437 33.46 -7.65 19.57
N PHE A 438 32.95 -8.83 19.22
CA PHE A 438 33.30 -9.51 17.97
C PHE A 438 33.01 -8.62 16.74
N LEU A 439 31.83 -8.00 16.67
CA LEU A 439 31.47 -7.08 15.58
C LEU A 439 32.31 -5.80 15.56
N LEU A 440 32.76 -5.30 16.71
CA LEU A 440 33.69 -4.15 16.79
C LEU A 440 35.10 -4.52 16.31
N ASP A 441 35.61 -5.70 16.67
CA ASP A 441 36.90 -6.22 16.20
C ASP A 441 36.85 -6.55 14.69
N GLU A 442 35.72 -7.06 14.19
CA GLU A 442 35.48 -7.26 12.77
C GLU A 442 35.41 -5.91 12.02
N SER A 443 34.73 -4.90 12.57
CA SER A 443 34.72 -3.54 12.02
C SER A 443 36.11 -2.90 12.00
N ALA A 444 36.92 -3.13 13.03
CA ALA A 444 38.28 -2.60 13.13
C ALA A 444 39.26 -3.30 12.17
N THR A 445 39.08 -4.60 11.92
CA THR A 445 39.88 -5.34 10.92
C THR A 445 39.48 -5.00 9.50
N ARG A 446 38.18 -4.84 9.19
CA ARG A 446 37.71 -4.31 7.89
C ARG A 446 38.29 -2.93 7.59
N ARG A 447 38.21 -1.98 8.53
CA ARG A 447 38.81 -0.64 8.37
C ARG A 447 40.32 -0.69 8.12
N LYS A 448 41.08 -1.54 8.84
CA LYS A 448 42.52 -1.71 8.59
C LYS A 448 42.82 -2.24 7.19
N ASN A 449 41.99 -3.13 6.66
CA ASN A 449 42.13 -3.67 5.31
C ASN A 449 41.77 -2.62 4.26
N GLU A 450 40.72 -1.83 4.48
CA GLU A 450 40.34 -0.68 3.63
C GLU A 450 41.44 0.40 3.61
N GLU A 451 42.02 0.76 4.76
CA GLU A 451 43.16 1.68 4.87
C GLU A 451 44.43 1.15 4.18
N ALA A 452 44.65 -0.17 4.21
CA ALA A 452 45.77 -0.80 3.51
C ALA A 452 45.56 -0.78 1.99
N GLN A 453 44.34 -1.06 1.52
CA GLN A 453 43.99 -0.98 0.10
C GLN A 453 44.11 0.46 -0.42
N ALA A 454 43.57 1.45 0.31
CA ALA A 454 43.67 2.86 -0.06
C ALA A 454 45.12 3.36 -0.17
N LYS A 455 46.06 2.81 0.61
CA LYS A 455 47.50 3.09 0.47
C LYS A 455 48.10 2.50 -0.81
N LEU A 456 47.72 1.27 -1.17
CA LEU A 456 48.16 0.65 -2.44
C LEU A 456 47.63 1.44 -3.65
N ASP A 457 46.37 1.88 -3.59
CA ASP A 457 45.75 2.67 -4.65
C ASP A 457 46.41 4.07 -4.75
N LEU A 458 46.75 4.69 -3.62
CA LEU A 458 47.51 5.95 -3.57
C LEU A 458 48.91 5.79 -4.21
N ASP A 459 49.65 4.75 -3.83
CA ASP A 459 50.98 4.44 -4.40
C ASP A 459 50.89 4.18 -5.91
N TYR A 460 49.83 3.54 -6.37
CA TYR A 460 49.58 3.32 -7.79
C TYR A 460 49.29 4.63 -8.54
N LEU A 461 48.47 5.51 -7.96
CA LEU A 461 48.19 6.85 -8.51
C LEU A 461 49.44 7.74 -8.54
N VAL A 462 50.33 7.66 -7.54
CA VAL A 462 51.63 8.35 -7.54
C VAL A 462 52.52 7.83 -8.68
N LYS A 463 52.60 6.51 -8.89
CA LYS A 463 53.36 5.89 -10.00
C LYS A 463 52.76 6.16 -11.38
N LEU A 464 51.44 6.41 -11.47
CA LEU A 464 50.81 6.88 -12.69
C LEU A 464 51.15 8.35 -12.95
N ARG A 465 51.05 9.21 -11.93
CA ARG A 465 51.43 10.63 -12.04
C ARG A 465 52.90 10.79 -12.48
N GLN A 466 53.82 10.06 -11.86
CA GLN A 466 55.24 10.07 -12.24
C GLN A 466 55.41 9.67 -13.72
N ARG A 467 54.75 8.62 -14.21
CA ARG A 467 54.82 8.25 -15.63
C ARG A 467 54.22 9.28 -16.59
N VAL A 468 53.22 10.05 -16.16
CA VAL A 468 52.65 11.17 -16.94
C VAL A 468 53.59 12.39 -16.92
N GLU A 469 54.29 12.65 -15.81
CA GLU A 469 55.28 13.71 -15.67
C GLU A 469 56.61 13.38 -16.40
N GLU A 470 56.98 12.10 -16.49
CA GLU A 470 58.15 11.58 -17.26
C GLU A 470 57.89 11.53 -18.77
N HIS A 471 56.62 11.47 -19.20
CA HIS A 471 56.21 11.53 -20.60
C HIS A 471 55.24 12.72 -20.86
N PRO A 472 55.73 13.97 -20.77
CA PRO A 472 54.94 15.15 -21.07
C PRO A 472 54.73 15.25 -22.58
N PHE A 473 53.65 14.64 -23.08
CA PHE A 473 53.20 14.83 -24.45
C PHE A 473 52.82 16.30 -24.69
N LEU A 474 53.50 16.93 -25.65
CA LEU A 474 53.18 18.23 -26.22
C LEU A 474 53.45 18.18 -27.75
N PRO A 475 52.82 19.01 -28.59
CA PRO A 475 51.63 19.85 -28.32
C PRO A 475 50.54 19.80 -29.42
N THR A 476 49.40 20.43 -29.10
CA THR A 476 48.46 21.13 -30.02
C THR A 476 47.90 20.40 -31.26
N LEU A 477 46.62 20.01 -31.17
CA LEU A 477 45.72 20.11 -32.31
C LEU A 477 45.35 21.60 -32.50
N SER A 478 45.64 22.14 -33.67
CA SER A 478 45.19 23.47 -34.10
C SER A 478 43.70 23.43 -34.45
N PHE A 479 42.89 24.16 -33.71
CA PHE A 479 41.57 24.56 -34.19
C PHE A 479 41.74 25.67 -35.24
N GLU A 480 41.45 25.36 -36.51
CA GLU A 480 41.15 26.38 -37.52
C GLU A 480 39.64 26.69 -37.49
N SER A 481 39.30 27.92 -37.88
CA SER A 481 37.97 28.54 -37.73
C SER A 481 37.21 28.61 -39.05
#